data_AF-A0A8D8ZB23-F1
#
_entry.id   AF-A0A8D8ZB23-F1
#
_cell.length_a   1.000
_cell.length_b   1.000
_cell.length_c   1.000
_cell.angle_alpha   90.00
_cell.angle_beta   90.00
_cell.angle_gamma   90.00
#
_symmetry.space_group_name_H-M   'P 1'
#
loop_
_entity.id
_entity.type
_entity.pdbx_description
1 polymer ?
#
loop_
_entity_poly.entity_id
_entity_poly.type
_entity_poly.pdbx_seq_one_letter_code
_entity_poly.pdbx_strand_id
1 'polypeptide(L)'
;MWGDPVQFSCVVTKGDLPLIIGWSFEGGQLSDHLGIDITKLGPRSSLLSIQSLSVKHSGQYTCSARNTAGVTNYTTSVLVKGKTRDFELLLLGRSTLEV
;
A
#
# COMPACT_ATOMS: atom_id res chain seq x y z
N MET A 1 15.24 13.65 13.19
CA MET A 1 14.47 12.51 13.73
C MET A 1 13.85 11.78 12.56
N TRP A 2 14.29 10.57 12.26
CA TRP A 2 13.75 9.74 11.19
C TRP A 2 12.61 8.92 11.78
N GLY A 3 11.40 9.02 11.22
CA GLY A 3 10.32 8.11 11.56
C GLY A 3 10.66 6.69 11.11
N ASP A 4 10.09 5.67 11.76
CA ASP A 4 10.34 4.28 11.43
C ASP A 4 9.83 3.94 10.01
N PRO A 5 10.48 2.99 9.31
CA PRO A 5 9.99 2.55 8.03
C PRO A 5 8.69 1.75 8.19
N VAL A 6 7.78 1.88 7.22
CA VAL A 6 6.56 1.06 7.12
C VAL A 6 6.45 0.44 5.74
N GLN A 7 5.82 -0.73 5.69
CA GLN A 7 5.60 -1.48 4.47
C GLN A 7 4.16 -1.97 4.37
N PHE A 8 3.58 -1.85 3.19
CA PHE A 8 2.27 -2.37 2.83
C PHE A 8 2.43 -3.42 1.74
N SER A 9 1.94 -4.62 1.98
CA SER A 9 2.04 -5.74 1.03
C SER A 9 0.68 -6.04 0.44
N CYS A 10 0.54 -5.91 -0.87
CA CYS A 10 -0.65 -6.29 -1.61
C CYS A 10 -0.40 -7.63 -2.32
N VAL A 11 -1.18 -8.64 -1.96
CA VAL A 11 -1.05 -10.00 -2.50
C VAL A 11 -2.37 -10.45 -3.10
N VAL A 12 -2.32 -10.83 -4.37
CA VAL A 12 -3.45 -11.38 -5.12
C VAL A 12 -3.41 -12.89 -5.01
N THR A 13 -4.35 -13.50 -4.29
CA THR A 13 -4.37 -14.96 -4.09
C THR A 13 -5.03 -15.71 -5.24
N LYS A 14 -5.92 -15.04 -5.98
CA LYS A 14 -6.67 -15.61 -7.10
C LYS A 14 -6.62 -14.70 -8.32
N GLY A 15 -6.62 -15.31 -9.50
CA GLY A 15 -6.63 -14.60 -10.77
C GLY A 15 -5.56 -15.08 -11.75
N ASP A 16 -5.91 -15.04 -13.03
CA ASP A 16 -5.03 -15.41 -14.12
C ASP A 16 -4.00 -14.33 -14.42
N LEU A 17 -2.81 -14.78 -14.86
CA LEU A 17 -1.74 -13.92 -15.32
C LEU A 17 -1.97 -13.55 -16.80
N PRO A 18 -1.52 -12.36 -17.26
CA PRO A 18 -0.72 -11.38 -16.55
C PRO A 18 -1.55 -10.48 -15.61
N LEU A 19 -1.07 -10.32 -14.37
CA LEU A 19 -1.64 -9.41 -13.38
C LEU A 19 -0.82 -8.11 -13.33
N ILE A 20 -1.52 -6.99 -13.43
CA ILE A 20 -0.97 -5.65 -13.27
C ILE A 20 -1.43 -5.15 -11.90
N ILE A 21 -0.47 -5.02 -10.98
CA ILE A 21 -0.72 -4.48 -9.65
C ILE A 21 -0.22 -3.04 -9.63
N GLY A 22 -1.09 -2.13 -9.21
CA GLY A 22 -0.83 -0.71 -9.09
C GLY A 22 -1.24 -0.19 -7.72
N TRP A 23 -0.72 0.99 -7.37
CA TRP A 23 -1.03 1.66 -6.13
C TRP A 23 -1.48 3.10 -6.41
N SER A 24 -2.46 3.56 -5.66
CA SER A 24 -2.93 4.95 -5.65
C SER A 24 -3.07 5.46 -4.23
N PHE A 25 -2.94 6.77 -4.07
CA PHE A 25 -3.08 7.48 -2.80
C PHE A 25 -4.16 8.54 -2.94
N GLU A 26 -5.16 8.52 -2.06
CA GLU A 26 -6.32 9.44 -2.09
C GLU A 26 -7.04 9.45 -3.45
N GLY A 27 -7.09 8.29 -4.13
CA GLY A 27 -7.66 8.15 -5.48
C GLY A 27 -6.80 8.72 -6.62
N GLY A 28 -5.64 9.30 -6.32
CA GLY A 28 -4.67 9.82 -7.28
C GLY A 28 -3.43 8.94 -7.44
N GLN A 29 -2.53 9.37 -8.33
CA GLN A 29 -1.20 8.74 -8.42
C GLN A 29 -0.38 9.03 -7.17
N LEU A 30 0.48 8.09 -6.79
CA LEU A 30 1.46 8.31 -5.74
C LEU A 30 2.39 9.45 -6.17
N SER A 31 2.51 10.48 -5.34
CA SER A 31 3.42 11.59 -5.59
C SER A 31 4.85 11.19 -5.27
N ASP A 32 5.78 11.46 -6.19
CA ASP A 32 7.22 11.22 -5.99
C ASP A 32 7.76 11.90 -4.71
N HIS A 33 7.11 12.98 -4.26
CA HIS A 33 7.49 13.73 -3.06
C HIS A 33 7.17 13.01 -1.74
N LEU A 34 6.41 11.92 -1.77
CA LEU A 34 6.10 11.12 -0.58
C LEU A 34 7.24 10.14 -0.22
N GLY A 35 8.28 10.00 -1.04
CA GLY A 35 9.38 9.07 -0.74
C GLY A 35 8.89 7.63 -0.57
N ILE A 36 7.93 7.25 -1.41
CA ILE A 36 7.32 5.92 -1.44
C ILE A 36 8.03 5.09 -2.50
N ASP A 37 8.54 3.94 -2.08
CA ASP A 37 9.15 2.96 -2.96
C ASP A 37 8.18 1.81 -3.24
N ILE A 38 7.92 1.52 -4.51
CA ILE A 38 7.09 0.38 -4.91
C ILE A 38 8.00 -0.71 -5.45
N THR A 39 7.98 -1.86 -4.78
CA THR A 39 8.74 -3.04 -5.18
C THR A 39 7.79 -4.13 -5.63
N LYS A 40 7.93 -4.61 -6.87
CA LYS A 40 7.21 -5.79 -7.33
C LYS A 40 7.89 -7.04 -6.75
N LEU A 41 7.23 -7.72 -5.82
CA LEU A 41 7.74 -8.95 -5.19
C LEU A 41 7.53 -10.19 -6.07
N GLY A 42 6.65 -10.10 -7.08
CA GLY A 42 6.38 -11.20 -8.00
C GLY A 42 5.25 -10.89 -8.98
N PRO A 43 4.77 -11.89 -9.73
CA PRO A 43 3.70 -11.71 -10.71
C PRO A 43 2.33 -11.43 -10.07
N ARG A 44 2.16 -11.72 -8.77
CA ARG A 44 0.91 -11.55 -8.00
C ARG A 44 1.06 -10.72 -6.73
N SER A 45 2.22 -10.12 -6.51
CA SER A 45 2.51 -9.40 -5.27
C SER A 45 3.30 -8.11 -5.51
N SER A 46 2.93 -7.08 -4.76
CA SER A 46 3.61 -5.79 -4.74
C SER A 46 3.73 -5.28 -3.32
N LEU A 47 4.86 -4.67 -3.02
CA LEU A 47 5.18 -4.03 -1.74
C LEU A 47 5.28 -2.52 -1.96
N LEU A 48 4.68 -1.75 -1.08
CA LEU A 48 4.85 -0.30 -0.96
C LEU A 48 5.62 -0.04 0.33
N SER A 49 6.78 0.58 0.25
CA SER A 49 7.67 0.85 1.37
C SER A 49 7.85 2.36 1.54
N ILE A 50 7.83 2.83 2.78
CA ILE A 50 8.05 4.24 3.13
C ILE A 50 9.18 4.25 4.16
N GLN A 51 10.33 4.81 3.81
CA GLN A 51 11.52 4.78 4.67
C GLN A 51 11.40 5.71 5.87
N SER A 52 10.68 6.83 5.72
CA SER A 52 10.50 7.80 6.79
C SER A 52 9.04 8.19 6.93
N LEU A 53 8.36 7.58 7.90
CA LEU A 53 6.98 7.91 8.20
C LEU A 53 6.84 9.35 8.67
N SER A 54 5.80 10.03 8.16
CA SER A 54 5.48 11.40 8.50
C SER A 54 3.97 11.58 8.46
N VAL A 55 3.47 12.66 9.05
CA VAL A 55 2.03 12.97 9.03
C VAL A 55 1.50 13.08 7.59
N LYS A 56 2.35 13.46 6.63
CA LYS A 56 2.01 13.55 5.20
C LYS A 56 1.69 12.19 4.55
N HIS A 57 2.12 11.09 5.17
CA HIS A 57 1.82 9.74 4.73
C HIS A 57 0.46 9.24 5.24
N SER A 58 -0.27 10.04 6.02
CA SER A 58 -1.63 9.70 6.44
C SER A 58 -2.61 9.92 5.29
N GLY A 59 -3.41 8.90 4.99
CA GLY A 59 -4.41 8.95 3.93
C GLY A 59 -4.86 7.57 3.50
N GLN A 60 -5.62 7.51 2.42
CA GLN A 60 -6.16 6.29 1.84
C GLN A 60 -5.23 5.72 0.77
N TYR A 61 -4.71 4.53 1.03
CA TYR A 61 -3.91 3.77 0.08
C TYR A 61 -4.79 2.73 -0.58
N THR A 62 -4.79 2.72 -1.91
CA THR A 62 -5.55 1.77 -2.70
C THR A 62 -4.60 0.92 -3.52
N CYS A 63 -4.69 -0.40 -3.34
CA CYS A 63 -4.06 -1.36 -4.25
C CYS A 63 -5.07 -1.77 -5.32
N SER A 64 -4.70 -1.63 -6.59
CA SER A 64 -5.49 -2.07 -7.74
C SER A 64 -4.83 -3.26 -8.41
N ALA A 65 -5.54 -4.37 -8.54
CA ALA A 65 -5.12 -5.54 -9.30
C ALA A 65 -5.98 -5.67 -10.57
N ARG A 66 -5.34 -5.66 -11.73
CA ARG A 66 -6.00 -5.77 -13.05
C ARG A 66 -5.51 -6.99 -13.80
N ASN A 67 -6.45 -7.74 -14.36
CA ASN A 67 -6.19 -8.80 -15.34
C ASN A 67 -7.20 -8.69 -16.51
N THR A 68 -7.22 -9.70 -17.38
CA THR A 68 -8.15 -9.78 -18.53
C THR A 68 -9.60 -10.00 -18.13
N ALA A 69 -9.86 -10.62 -16.97
CA ALA A 69 -11.20 -10.85 -16.45
C ALA A 69 -11.81 -9.62 -15.78
N GLY A 70 -10.98 -8.73 -15.22
CA GLY A 70 -11.46 -7.51 -14.57
C GLY A 70 -10.41 -6.75 -13.76
N VAL A 71 -10.92 -5.86 -12.90
CA VAL A 71 -10.12 -5.03 -12.00
C VAL A 71 -10.72 -5.11 -10.61
N THR A 72 -9.89 -5.37 -9.61
CA THR A 72 -10.26 -5.37 -8.19
C THR A 72 -9.40 -4.36 -7.46
N ASN A 73 -10.02 -3.54 -6.61
CA ASN A 73 -9.34 -2.52 -5.83
C ASN A 73 -9.58 -2.76 -4.34
N TYR A 74 -8.55 -2.59 -3.53
CA TYR A 74 -8.66 -2.61 -2.08
C TYR A 74 -8.10 -1.33 -1.50
N THR A 75 -8.94 -0.62 -0.74
CA THR A 75 -8.59 0.65 -0.12
C THR A 75 -8.44 0.45 1.38
N THR A 76 -7.34 0.93 1.95
CA THR A 76 -7.13 1.00 3.39
C THR A 76 -6.75 2.41 3.82
N SER A 77 -7.28 2.84 4.96
CA SER A 77 -6.96 4.14 5.55
C SER A 77 -5.80 3.99 6.52
N VAL A 78 -4.73 4.73 6.27
CA VAL A 78 -3.55 4.78 7.13
C VAL A 78 -3.57 6.08 7.90
N LEU A 79 -3.63 6.00 9.22
CA LEU A 79 -3.55 7.16 10.09
C LEU A 79 -2.21 7.16 10.82
N VAL A 80 -1.34 8.11 10.46
CA VAL A 80 -0.06 8.31 11.16
C VAL A 80 -0.32 9.23 12.34
N LYS A 81 -0.59 8.65 13.51
CA LYS A 81 -0.64 9.42 14.75
C LYS A 81 0.79 9.76 15.16
N GLY A 82 1.20 11.02 14.98
CA GLY A 82 2.43 11.50 15.57
C GLY A 82 2.26 11.53 17.09
N LYS A 83 2.91 10.64 17.84
CA LYS A 83 3.03 10.80 19.29
C LYS A 83 4.43 10.43 19.80
N THR A 84 4.96 11.37 20.56
CA THR A 84 6.08 11.23 21.51
C THR A 84 5.97 9.88 22.20
N ARG A 85 6.89 8.95 21.89
CA ARG A 85 7.08 7.64 22.55
C ARG A 85 5.77 6.92 22.91
N ASP A 86 5.14 6.23 21.95
CA ASP A 86 4.38 4.98 22.15
C ASP A 86 3.74 4.59 20.80
N PHE A 87 4.23 3.50 20.19
CA PHE A 87 3.78 3.02 18.88
C PHE A 87 2.61 2.06 19.03
N GLU A 88 1.40 2.56 18.81
CA GLU A 88 0.25 1.73 18.44
C GLU A 88 -0.15 2.07 17.00
N LEU A 89 0.56 1.47 16.03
CA LEU A 89 0.13 1.45 14.64
C LEU A 89 -0.89 0.31 14.50
N LEU A 90 -2.17 0.66 14.53
CA LEU A 90 -3.26 -0.24 14.10
C LEU A 90 -3.08 -0.52 12.60
N LEU A 91 -2.25 -1.50 12.27
CA LEU A 91 -2.15 -2.06 10.93
C LEU A 91 -3.30 -3.05 10.73
N LEU A 92 -4.50 -2.55 10.44
CA LEU A 92 -5.52 -3.38 9.83
C LEU A 92 -5.31 -3.36 8.32
N GLY A 93 -4.75 -4.45 7.82
CA GLY A 93 -4.68 -4.64 6.37
C GLY A 93 -3.74 -5.76 5.94
N ARG A 94 -3.98 -7.00 6.40
CA ARG A 94 -3.67 -8.15 5.53
C ARG A 94 -4.53 -7.98 4.29
N SER A 95 -3.98 -7.38 3.24
CA SER A 95 -4.65 -7.25 1.95
C SER A 95 -4.54 -8.59 1.22
N THR A 96 -5.33 -9.53 1.71
CA THR A 96 -5.69 -10.73 0.97
C THR A 96 -6.81 -10.31 0.03
N LEU A 97 -6.46 -10.03 -1.23
CA LEU A 97 -7.44 -9.83 -2.29
C LEU A 97 -7.98 -11.19 -2.70
N GLU A 98 -9.21 -11.52 -2.26
CA GLU A 98 -9.95 -12.66 -2.78
C GLU A 98 -10.76 -12.24 -4.01
N VAL A 99 -10.63 -13.02 -5.08
CA VAL A 99 -11.50 -13.01 -6.27
C VAL A 99 -12.61 -14.05 -6.08
#